data_AF-A0A3C1ZG68-F1
#
_entry.id   AF-A0A3C1ZG68-F1
#
_cell.length_a   1.000
_cell.length_b   1.000
_cell.length_c   1.000
_cell.angle_alpha   90.00
_cell.angle_beta   90.00
_cell.angle_gamma   90.00
#
_symmetry.space_group_name_H-M   'P 1'
#
loop_
_entity.id
_entity.type
_entity.pdbx_description
1 polymer ?
#
loop_
_entity_poly.entity_id
_entity_poly.type
_entity_poly.pdbx_seq_one_letter_code
_entity_poly.pdbx_strand_id
1 'polypeptide(L)'
;TVNGSAAPCRPQNAKLVMKYKRATCPMERTGDEPWSALYDERPYLTLNQWSVADINGDPEQCGLSGSPTKVKTVKNIVFQAKESKTLTASDADVDGMIKELLDEKIIG
;
A
#
# COMPACT_ATOMS: atom_id res chain seq x y z
N THR A 1 -3.05 -12.60 -11.11
CA THR A 1 -3.14 -11.39 -10.27
C THR A 1 -4.56 -10.88 -10.32
N VAL A 2 -5.06 -10.34 -9.20
CA VAL A 2 -6.36 -9.65 -9.15
C VAL A 2 -6.11 -8.19 -9.54
N ASN A 3 -6.98 -7.60 -10.36
CA ASN A 3 -6.84 -6.22 -10.83
C ASN A 3 -7.89 -5.31 -10.17
N GLY A 4 -7.76 -3.99 -10.36
CA GLY A 4 -8.69 -3.00 -9.79
C GLY A 4 -10.12 -3.06 -10.33
N SER A 5 -10.35 -3.79 -11.43
CA SER A 5 -11.68 -4.06 -12.00
C SER A 5 -12.32 -5.34 -11.48
N ALA A 6 -11.69 -6.03 -10.52
CA ALA A 6 -12.25 -7.24 -9.94
C ALA A 6 -13.55 -6.92 -9.18
N ALA A 7 -14.37 -7.95 -9.01
CA ALA A 7 -15.61 -7.85 -8.25
C ALA A 7 -15.36 -7.29 -6.84
N PRO A 8 -16.29 -6.50 -6.28
CA PRO A 8 -16.12 -5.93 -4.95
C PRO A 8 -15.96 -7.03 -3.90
N CYS A 9 -15.10 -6.78 -2.91
CA CYS A 9 -14.91 -7.69 -1.78
C CYS A 9 -16.24 -7.90 -1.04
N ARG A 10 -16.57 -9.15 -0.72
CA ARG A 10 -17.72 -9.47 0.12
C ARG A 10 -17.61 -8.79 1.50
N PRO A 11 -18.73 -8.38 2.12
CA PRO A 11 -18.70 -7.83 3.47
C PRO A 11 -18.17 -8.87 4.48
N GLN A 12 -17.53 -8.37 5.53
CA GLN A 12 -16.99 -9.21 6.60
C GLN A 12 -18.12 -9.89 7.40
N ASN A 13 -17.92 -11.15 7.79
CA ASN A 13 -18.88 -11.85 8.64
C ASN A 13 -18.71 -11.40 10.10
N ALA A 14 -19.71 -10.73 10.66
CA ALA A 14 -19.66 -10.18 12.02
C ALA A 14 -19.33 -11.23 13.10
N LYS A 15 -19.84 -12.47 12.99
CA LYS A 15 -19.54 -13.54 13.94
C LYS A 15 -18.07 -13.93 13.89
N LEU A 16 -17.48 -13.98 12.69
CA LEU A 16 -16.07 -14.31 12.52
C LEU A 16 -15.16 -13.18 13.00
N VAL A 17 -15.52 -11.93 12.70
CA VAL A 17 -14.79 -10.75 13.19
C VAL A 17 -14.73 -10.77 14.72
N MET A 18 -15.85 -11.06 15.39
CA MET A 18 -15.86 -11.16 16.85
C MET A 18 -15.12 -12.39 17.38
N LYS A 19 -15.20 -13.54 16.70
CA LYS A 19 -14.47 -14.76 17.07
C LYS A 19 -12.96 -14.55 17.05
N TYR A 20 -12.43 -13.84 16.05
CA TYR A 20 -11.00 -13.62 15.83
C TYR A 20 -10.51 -12.24 16.27
N LYS A 21 -11.32 -11.48 17.03
CA LYS A 21 -11.02 -10.09 17.45
C LYS A 21 -9.66 -9.92 18.15
N ARG A 22 -9.16 -10.98 18.79
CA ARG A 22 -7.90 -11.00 19.54
C ARG A 22 -6.85 -11.91 18.92
N ALA A 23 -7.02 -12.30 17.66
CA ALA A 23 -6.04 -13.16 17.02
C ALA A 23 -4.71 -12.39 16.82
N THR A 24 -3.60 -12.91 17.35
CA THR A 24 -2.27 -12.28 17.29
C THR A 24 -1.17 -13.33 17.12
N CYS A 25 -0.03 -12.90 16.59
CA CYS A 25 1.18 -13.73 16.53
C CYS A 25 1.86 -13.78 17.92
N PRO A 26 2.49 -14.89 18.31
CA PRO A 26 3.19 -14.99 19.59
C PRO A 26 4.25 -13.89 19.82
N MET A 27 4.97 -13.49 18.76
CA MET A 27 6.00 -12.45 18.82
C MET A 27 5.46 -11.04 19.14
N GLU A 28 4.17 -10.80 18.92
CA GLU A 28 3.53 -9.50 19.17
C GLU A 28 2.98 -9.37 20.60
N ARG A 29 2.98 -10.46 21.38
CA ARG A 29 2.38 -10.50 22.72
C ARG A 29 3.39 -9.99 23.74
N THR A 30 2.97 -9.05 24.58
CA THR A 30 3.83 -8.53 25.66
C THR A 30 3.69 -9.35 26.95
N GLY A 31 2.60 -10.11 27.10
CA GLY A 31 2.33 -10.97 28.24
C GLY A 31 1.43 -10.33 29.31
N ASP A 32 1.33 -9.00 29.30
CA ASP A 32 0.55 -8.20 30.27
C ASP A 32 -0.93 -8.04 29.87
N GLU A 33 -1.36 -8.67 28.77
CA GLU A 33 -2.71 -8.48 28.27
C GLU A 33 -3.78 -9.13 29.17
N PRO A 34 -4.91 -8.44 29.47
CA PRO A 34 -5.99 -8.99 30.30
C PRO A 34 -6.67 -10.25 29.75
N TRP A 35 -6.35 -10.63 28.51
CA TRP A 35 -6.94 -11.75 27.79
C TRP A 35 -5.91 -12.83 27.44
N SER A 36 -4.72 -12.81 28.04
CA SER A 36 -3.66 -13.79 27.77
C SER A 36 -4.12 -15.24 27.94
N ALA A 37 -4.95 -15.52 28.96
CA ALA A 37 -5.54 -16.84 29.18
C ALA A 37 -6.41 -17.35 28.01
N LEU A 38 -6.97 -16.46 27.19
CA LEU A 38 -7.78 -16.86 26.04
C LEU A 38 -6.96 -17.57 24.97
N TYR A 39 -5.65 -17.33 24.88
CA TYR A 39 -4.81 -17.98 23.87
C TYR A 39 -4.60 -19.47 24.16
N ASP A 40 -4.61 -19.87 25.43
CA ASP A 40 -4.55 -21.27 25.85
C ASP A 40 -5.88 -21.98 25.62
N GLU A 41 -6.99 -21.31 25.96
CA GLU A 41 -8.34 -21.85 25.76
C GLU A 41 -8.74 -21.92 24.28
N ARG A 42 -8.22 -21.01 23.44
CA ARG A 42 -8.64 -20.83 22.05
C ARG A 42 -7.43 -20.79 21.13
N PRO A 43 -6.87 -21.98 20.78
CA PRO A 43 -5.69 -22.06 19.91
C PRO A 43 -5.84 -21.35 18.56
N TYR A 44 -7.07 -21.23 18.05
CA TYR A 44 -7.37 -20.51 16.81
C TYR A 44 -7.16 -18.99 16.87
N LEU A 45 -6.88 -18.42 18.05
CA LEU A 45 -6.46 -17.03 18.20
C LEU A 45 -4.96 -16.85 17.98
N THR A 46 -4.18 -17.94 17.88
CA THR A 46 -2.75 -17.86 17.58
C THR A 46 -2.55 -17.91 16.07
N LEU A 47 -2.13 -16.79 15.50
CA LEU A 47 -1.79 -16.69 14.08
C LEU A 47 -0.42 -17.34 13.83
N ASN A 48 -0.32 -18.08 12.72
CA ASN A 48 0.94 -18.66 12.30
C ASN A 48 1.86 -17.58 11.73
N GLN A 49 3.12 -17.56 12.16
CA GLN A 49 4.13 -16.61 11.73
C GLN A 49 5.24 -17.37 11.03
N TRP A 50 5.68 -16.85 9.89
CA TRP A 50 6.78 -17.42 9.12
C TRP A 50 7.91 -16.41 9.08
N SER A 51 9.09 -16.86 9.46
CA SER A 51 10.36 -16.18 9.26
C SER A 51 10.99 -16.63 7.93
N VAL A 52 12.08 -15.96 7.54
CA VAL A 52 12.88 -16.34 6.36
C VAL A 52 13.39 -17.78 6.47
N ALA A 53 13.72 -18.23 7.69
CA ALA A 53 14.16 -19.59 7.96
C ALA A 53 13.05 -20.62 7.73
N ASP A 54 11.79 -20.27 8.03
CA ASP A 54 10.64 -21.18 7.88
C ASP A 54 10.28 -21.45 6.40
N ILE A 55 10.66 -20.54 5.49
CA ILE A 55 10.39 -20.65 4.05
C ILE A 55 11.61 -21.05 3.21
N ASN A 56 12.75 -21.38 3.82
CA ASN A 56 14.04 -21.56 3.12
C ASN A 56 14.40 -20.38 2.21
N GLY A 57 14.08 -19.15 2.66
CA GLY A 57 14.38 -17.93 1.91
C GLY A 57 15.84 -17.52 2.05
N ASP A 58 16.36 -16.81 1.05
CA ASP A 58 17.69 -16.20 1.09
C ASP A 58 17.61 -14.82 1.80
N PRO A 59 18.24 -14.65 2.99
CA PRO A 59 18.23 -13.38 3.69
C PRO A 59 18.90 -12.24 2.90
N GLU A 60 19.89 -12.55 2.04
CA GLU A 60 20.61 -11.54 1.27
C GLU A 60 19.70 -10.89 0.21
N GLN A 61 18.74 -11.65 -0.31
CA GLN A 61 17.74 -11.20 -1.27
C GLN A 61 16.50 -10.56 -0.62
N CYS A 62 16.49 -10.41 0.70
CA CYS A 62 15.40 -9.76 1.42
C CYS A 62 15.65 -8.26 1.66
N GLY A 63 14.58 -7.49 1.75
CA GLY A 63 14.63 -6.09 2.18
C GLY A 63 15.39 -5.16 1.24
N LEU A 64 16.05 -4.15 1.83
CA LEU A 64 16.79 -3.13 1.06
C LEU A 64 18.03 -3.70 0.37
N SER A 65 18.72 -4.65 0.99
CA SER A 65 19.92 -5.29 0.43
C SER A 65 19.61 -6.13 -0.81
N GLY A 66 18.46 -6.80 -0.82
CA GLY A 66 18.03 -7.61 -1.95
C GLY A 66 17.31 -6.85 -3.07
N SER A 67 16.94 -5.59 -2.84
CA SER A 67 16.20 -4.81 -3.84
C SER A 67 17.14 -4.28 -4.94
N PRO A 68 16.88 -4.59 -6.23
CA PRO A 68 17.67 -4.04 -7.34
C PRO A 68 17.42 -2.53 -7.54
N THR A 69 16.38 -1.96 -6.95
CA THR A 69 16.04 -0.54 -7.06
C THR A 69 16.15 0.17 -5.71
N LYS A 70 16.58 1.44 -5.74
CA LYS A 70 16.66 2.31 -4.56
C LYS A 70 15.99 3.65 -4.84
N VAL A 71 15.05 4.05 -3.98
CA VAL A 71 14.34 5.33 -4.10
C VAL A 71 15.33 6.48 -3.91
N LYS A 72 15.51 7.32 -4.93
CA LYS A 72 16.45 8.45 -4.91
C LYS A 72 15.88 9.69 -4.22
N THR A 73 14.63 10.03 -4.52
CA THR A 73 13.94 11.21 -3.98
C THR A 73 12.44 10.96 -3.96
N VAL A 74 11.77 11.29 -2.86
CA VAL A 74 10.31 11.31 -2.78
C VAL A 74 9.84 12.74 -3.08
N LYS A 75 9.04 12.91 -4.13
CA LYS A 75 8.43 14.21 -4.47
C LYS A 75 6.99 14.19 -3.96
N ASN A 76 6.65 15.12 -3.07
CA ASN A 76 5.27 15.33 -2.67
C ASN A 76 4.63 16.34 -3.63
N ILE A 77 3.76 15.87 -4.52
CA ILE A 77 3.06 16.74 -5.47
C ILE A 77 1.78 17.22 -4.79
N VAL A 78 1.80 18.45 -4.29
CA VAL A 78 0.60 19.14 -3.83
C VAL A 78 -0.09 19.70 -5.08
N PHE A 79 -1.23 19.14 -5.45
CA PHE A 79 -2.08 19.72 -6.48
C PHE A 79 -2.59 21.07 -5.99
N GLN A 80 -1.94 22.16 -6.39
CA GLN A 80 -2.53 23.48 -6.25
C GLN A 80 -3.72 23.61 -7.19
N ALA A 81 -4.70 24.44 -6.80
CA ALA A 81 -5.98 24.55 -7.48
C ALA A 81 -5.79 24.79 -9.00
N LYS A 82 -6.60 24.08 -9.78
CA LYS A 82 -6.61 24.06 -11.24
C LYS A 82 -6.91 25.46 -11.78
N GLU A 83 -5.89 26.22 -12.15
CA GLU A 83 -6.08 27.42 -12.97
C GLU A 83 -6.60 26.96 -14.33
N SER A 84 -7.87 27.27 -14.62
CA SER A 84 -8.45 27.02 -15.94
C SER A 84 -8.09 28.18 -16.85
N LYS A 85 -7.25 27.93 -17.85
CA LYS A 85 -6.90 28.92 -18.87
C LYS A 85 -7.81 28.77 -20.09
N THR A 86 -8.47 29.86 -20.48
CA THR A 86 -9.26 29.91 -21.72
C THR A 86 -8.40 30.55 -22.80
N LEU A 87 -8.15 29.82 -23.88
CA LEU A 87 -7.33 30.26 -25.01
C LEU A 87 -8.20 30.64 -26.20
N THR A 88 -7.72 31.55 -27.05
CA THR A 88 -8.37 31.90 -28.31
C THR A 88 -7.79 31.09 -29.48
N ALA A 89 -8.36 31.25 -30.68
CA ALA A 89 -7.82 30.64 -31.90
C ALA A 89 -6.64 31.43 -32.52
N SER A 90 -6.03 32.35 -31.77
CA SER A 90 -4.87 33.10 -32.25
C SER A 90 -3.62 32.22 -32.29
N ASP A 91 -2.75 32.42 -33.28
CA ASP A 91 -1.52 31.63 -33.44
C ASP A 91 -0.60 31.72 -32.21
N ALA A 92 -0.59 32.85 -31.52
CA ALA A 92 0.20 33.05 -30.31
C ALA A 92 -0.29 32.19 -29.12
N ASP A 93 -1.60 32.06 -28.96
CA ASP A 93 -2.18 31.22 -27.90
C ASP A 93 -1.95 29.73 -28.18
N VAL A 94 -2.02 29.31 -29.45
CA VAL A 94 -1.77 27.92 -29.87
C VAL A 94 -0.29 27.56 -29.67
N ASP A 95 0.64 28.42 -30.08
CA ASP A 95 2.08 28.20 -29.88
C ASP A 95 2.45 28.15 -28.39
N GLY A 96 1.83 29.03 -27.58
CA GLY A 96 1.97 29.00 -26.12
C GLY A 96 1.47 27.69 -25.50
N MET A 97 0.31 27.19 -25.94
CA MET A 97 -0.25 25.92 -25.46
C MET A 97 0.66 24.73 -25.78
N ILE A 98 1.19 24.65 -27.01
CA ILE A 98 2.04 23.53 -27.43
C ILE A 98 3.33 23.49 -26.60
N LYS A 99 3.95 24.66 -26.34
CA LYS A 99 5.16 24.77 -25.51
C LYS A 99 4.91 24.28 -24.08
N GLU A 100 3.81 24.72 -23.48
CA GLU A 100 3.42 24.32 -22.12
C GLU A 100 3.24 22.79 -22.00
N LEU A 101 2.54 22.17 -22.96
CA LEU A 101 2.31 20.72 -22.94
C LEU A 101 3.60 19.89 -23.11
N LEU A 102 4.59 20.39 -23.86
CA LEU A 102 5.90 19.76 -24.04
C LEU A 102 6.79 19.91 -22.80
N ASP A 103 6.73 21.06 -22.14
CA ASP A 103 7.48 21.37 -20.92
C ASP A 103 6.97 20.53 -19.74
N GLU A 104 5.64 20.43 -19.60
CA GLU A 104 4.99 19.61 -18.56
C GLU A 104 4.99 18.11 -18.85
N LYS A 105 5.54 17.68 -19.98
CA LYS A 105 5.57 16.25 -20.40
C LYS A 105 4.18 15.62 -20.50
N ILE A 106 3.20 16.42 -20.93
CA ILE A 106 1.84 15.95 -21.23
C ILE A 106 1.79 15.36 -22.64
N ILE A 107 2.53 15.97 -23.58
CA ILE A 107 2.76 15.44 -24.92
C ILE A 107 4.26 15.36 -25.21
N GLY A 108 4.67 14.32 -25.93
CA GLY A 108 6.09 13.99 -26.17
C GLY A 108 6.73 13.26 -24.99
#